data_AF-A0A813GNQ8-F1
#
_entry.id   AF-A0A813GNQ8-F1
#
_cell.length_a   1.000
_cell.length_b   1.000
_cell.length_c   1.000
_cell.angle_alpha   90.00
_cell.angle_beta   90.00
_cell.angle_gamma   90.00
#
_symmetry.space_group_name_H-M   'P 1'
#
loop_
_entity.id
_entity.type
_entity.pdbx_description
1 polymer ?
#
loop_
_entity_poly.entity_id
_entity_poly.type
_entity_poly.pdbx_seq_one_letter_code
_entity_poly.pdbx_strand_id
1 'polypeptide(L)'
;MTSEMEAELWRVRRTGSKVLGLRQCLSTEAGWTQSISFAGIRCWHQQAQPGRGVVRVCAEAEVDAPLFDLLSIFYEVDFWHRWAPSFGHLGLKSAGLLGQKGPLRLVYWLEASLPWPFQHRVCRFAVEAVDCMSAGEQPQQIVILLDSQEAPSICPELLDAESPEWQGVLADVLDSGFILTPPEVGGTSGTKVQVLLNLDPKMVVPDWLVKYAAMNLCLLIFLQYRAAMRLARTPEFLERSCDPKHPFYSHIRKRMAESLPSQLEQAPAVRPEGCRNQQC
;
A
#
# COMPACT_ATOMS: atom_id res chain seq x y z
N MET A 1 19.77 -29.93 5.13
CA MET A 1 18.96 -28.75 4.76
C MET A 1 19.71 -27.52 5.25
N THR A 2 19.89 -26.52 4.38
CA THR A 2 20.65 -25.30 4.73
C THR A 2 19.76 -24.33 5.52
N SER A 3 20.37 -23.53 6.40
CA SER A 3 19.69 -22.52 7.23
C SER A 3 18.81 -21.55 6.41
N GLU A 4 19.21 -21.26 5.16
CA GLU A 4 18.46 -20.41 4.24
C GLU A 4 17.11 -21.00 3.84
N MET A 5 17.03 -22.32 3.64
CA MET A 5 15.79 -22.98 3.25
C MET A 5 14.77 -22.96 4.40
N GLU A 6 15.23 -23.09 5.64
CA GLU A 6 14.37 -22.99 6.82
C GLU A 6 13.86 -21.56 7.01
N ALA A 7 14.72 -20.55 6.83
CA ALA A 7 14.31 -19.14 6.89
C ALA A 7 13.26 -18.81 5.83
N GLU A 8 13.43 -19.34 4.62
CA GLU A 8 12.49 -19.16 3.51
C GLU A 8 11.15 -19.85 3.76
N LEU A 9 11.15 -21.09 4.26
CA LEU A 9 9.93 -21.79 4.65
C LEU A 9 9.17 -21.06 5.77
N TRP A 10 9.88 -20.55 6.77
CA TRP A 10 9.29 -19.74 7.84
C TRP A 10 8.65 -18.46 7.30
N ARG A 11 9.34 -17.77 6.39
CA ARG A 11 8.81 -16.58 5.72
C ARG A 11 7.51 -16.90 4.99
N VAL A 12 7.51 -17.93 4.13
CA VAL A 12 6.33 -18.31 3.35
C VAL A 12 5.13 -18.63 4.25
N ARG A 13 5.33 -19.39 5.33
CA ARG A 13 4.27 -19.72 6.30
C ARG A 13 3.71 -18.47 6.98
N ARG A 14 4.59 -17.58 7.42
CA ARG A 14 4.19 -16.33 8.09
C ARG A 14 3.46 -15.40 7.14
N THR A 15 3.93 -15.24 5.92
CA THR A 15 3.26 -14.45 4.87
C THR A 15 1.87 -15.02 4.59
N GLY A 16 1.73 -16.34 4.43
CA GLY A 16 0.43 -17.00 4.28
C GLY A 16 -0.52 -16.74 5.45
N SER A 17 -0.02 -16.82 6.69
CA SER A 17 -0.81 -16.49 7.90
C SER A 17 -1.28 -15.04 7.91
N LYS A 18 -0.41 -14.08 7.55
CA LYS A 18 -0.76 -12.66 7.47
C LYS A 18 -1.82 -12.39 6.40
N VAL A 19 -1.72 -13.03 5.23
CA VAL A 19 -2.74 -12.93 4.17
C VAL A 19 -4.09 -13.44 4.65
N LEU A 20 -4.14 -14.61 5.30
CA LEU A 20 -5.38 -15.17 5.85
C LEU A 20 -5.96 -14.27 6.94
N GLY A 21 -5.12 -13.78 7.86
CA GLY A 21 -5.54 -12.86 8.91
C GLY A 21 -6.12 -11.56 8.36
N LEU A 22 -5.48 -10.97 7.34
CA LEU A 22 -5.96 -9.77 6.66
C LEU A 22 -7.32 -10.01 5.99
N ARG A 23 -7.46 -11.10 5.22
CA ARG A 23 -8.73 -11.49 4.59
C ARG A 23 -9.85 -11.70 5.61
N GLN A 24 -9.55 -12.37 6.72
CA GLN A 24 -10.51 -12.59 7.80
C GLN A 24 -10.94 -11.29 8.47
N CYS A 25 -10.00 -10.36 8.72
CA CYS A 25 -10.32 -9.06 9.32
C CYS A 25 -11.19 -8.21 8.40
N LEU A 26 -10.97 -8.30 7.09
CA LEU A 26 -11.74 -7.55 6.08
C LEU A 26 -13.09 -8.19 5.73
N SER A 27 -13.30 -9.47 6.05
CA SER A 27 -14.57 -10.17 5.82
C SER A 27 -15.54 -10.12 7.01
N THR A 28 -15.04 -9.81 8.21
CA THR A 28 -15.86 -9.70 9.41
C THR A 28 -16.25 -8.26 9.71
N GLU A 29 -17.54 -8.01 9.94
CA GLU A 29 -18.03 -6.73 10.45
C GLU A 29 -18.03 -6.66 11.99
N ALA A 30 -17.77 -7.79 12.66
CA ALA A 30 -17.84 -7.86 14.12
C ALA A 30 -16.77 -6.99 14.79
N GLY A 31 -17.20 -6.13 15.71
CA GLY A 31 -16.33 -5.22 16.46
C GLY A 31 -15.92 -3.96 15.70
N TRP A 32 -16.38 -3.76 14.46
CA TRP A 32 -16.14 -2.54 13.70
C TRP A 32 -17.27 -1.53 13.93
N THR A 33 -16.91 -0.26 14.10
CA THR A 33 -17.87 0.85 14.09
C THR A 33 -17.82 1.51 12.72
N GLN A 34 -18.91 1.45 11.97
CA GLN A 34 -18.99 2.11 10.67
C GLN A 34 -18.91 3.63 10.85
N SER A 35 -17.96 4.26 10.18
CA SER A 35 -17.73 5.71 10.22
C SER A 35 -18.47 6.43 9.11
N ILE A 36 -18.36 5.91 7.88
CA ILE A 36 -18.83 6.57 6.65
C ILE A 36 -19.29 5.52 5.64
N SER A 37 -20.35 5.87 4.91
CA SER A 37 -20.61 5.34 3.56
C SER A 37 -20.91 6.52 2.64
N PHE A 38 -20.03 6.77 1.67
CA PHE A 38 -20.14 7.90 0.75
C PHE A 38 -19.51 7.57 -0.60
N ALA A 39 -20.22 7.85 -1.70
CA ALA A 39 -19.72 7.66 -3.07
C ALA A 39 -19.11 6.26 -3.33
N GLY A 40 -19.73 5.19 -2.81
CA GLY A 40 -19.24 3.81 -2.96
C GLY A 40 -18.06 3.45 -2.05
N ILE A 41 -17.60 4.38 -1.21
CA ILE A 41 -16.54 4.16 -0.22
C ILE A 41 -17.20 3.83 1.11
N ARG A 42 -16.76 2.75 1.74
CA ARG A 42 -17.16 2.36 3.10
C ARG A 42 -15.93 2.37 4.00
N CYS A 43 -16.05 3.03 5.15
CA CYS A 43 -14.98 3.09 6.14
C CYS A 43 -15.51 2.69 7.51
N TRP A 44 -14.73 1.88 8.21
CA TRP A 44 -14.95 1.44 9.57
C TRP A 44 -13.73 1.74 10.42
N HIS A 45 -13.93 1.92 11.72
CA HIS A 45 -12.84 2.01 12.68
C HIS A 45 -13.14 1.14 13.89
N GLN A 46 -12.08 0.74 14.57
CA GLN A 46 -12.15 0.13 15.89
C GLN A 46 -11.65 1.14 16.91
N GLN A 47 -12.39 1.31 18.00
CA GLN A 47 -11.88 2.11 19.12
C GLN A 47 -10.61 1.46 19.67
N ALA A 48 -9.63 2.30 19.94
CA ALA A 48 -8.43 1.91 20.63
C ALA A 48 -8.80 1.25 21.97
N GLN A 49 -8.25 0.07 22.27
CA GLN A 49 -8.40 -0.49 23.61
C GLN A 49 -7.80 0.49 24.63
N PRO A 50 -8.42 0.67 25.81
CA PRO A 50 -7.86 1.55 26.84
C PRO A 50 -6.38 1.21 27.12
N GLY A 51 -5.50 2.20 26.95
CA GLY A 51 -4.05 2.04 27.13
C GLY A 51 -3.26 1.54 25.91
N ARG A 52 -3.92 1.15 24.81
CA ARG A 52 -3.26 0.88 23.53
C ARG A 52 -3.53 2.03 22.56
N GLY A 53 -2.50 2.81 22.21
CA GLY A 53 -2.61 3.92 21.26
C GLY A 53 -2.85 3.51 19.80
N VAL A 54 -3.13 2.23 19.52
CA VAL A 54 -3.23 1.70 18.16
C VAL A 54 -4.56 2.10 17.52
N VAL A 55 -4.45 2.80 16.41
CA VAL A 55 -5.57 3.22 15.56
C VAL A 55 -5.82 2.14 14.52
N ARG A 56 -7.05 1.63 14.46
CA ARG A 56 -7.46 0.60 13.50
C ARG A 56 -8.53 1.12 12.58
N VAL A 57 -8.25 1.12 11.28
CA VAL A 57 -9.16 1.57 10.24
C VAL A 57 -9.26 0.50 9.17
N CYS A 58 -10.49 0.19 8.78
CA CYS A 58 -10.80 -0.62 7.62
C CYS A 58 -11.52 0.27 6.61
N ALA A 59 -11.22 0.12 5.33
CA ALA A 59 -12.03 0.75 4.30
C ALA A 59 -12.06 -0.11 3.05
N GLU A 60 -13.09 0.08 2.25
CA GLU A 60 -13.15 -0.48 0.91
C GLU A 60 -13.88 0.44 -0.06
N ALA A 61 -13.48 0.36 -1.31
CA ALA A 61 -14.12 1.06 -2.41
C ALA A 61 -13.87 0.32 -3.72
N GLU A 62 -14.71 0.61 -4.70
CA GLU A 62 -14.42 0.32 -6.10
C GLU A 62 -13.70 1.52 -6.71
N VAL A 63 -12.53 1.28 -7.31
CA VAL A 63 -11.74 2.31 -7.96
C VAL A 63 -11.77 2.06 -9.46
N ASP A 64 -12.31 3.02 -10.20
CA ASP A 64 -12.32 3.03 -11.66
C ASP A 64 -10.90 3.25 -12.21
N ALA A 65 -10.11 2.19 -12.15
CA ALA A 65 -8.70 2.16 -12.52
C ALA A 65 -8.28 0.72 -12.87
N PRO A 66 -7.47 0.54 -13.94
CA PRO A 66 -6.81 -0.73 -14.22
C PRO A 66 -5.91 -1.14 -13.05
N LEU A 67 -5.81 -2.45 -12.80
CA LEU A 67 -4.97 -2.98 -11.72
C LEU A 67 -3.50 -2.56 -11.85
N PHE A 68 -2.98 -2.50 -13.09
CA PHE A 68 -1.60 -2.09 -13.37
C PHE A 68 -1.32 -0.67 -12.86
N ASP A 69 -2.21 0.28 -13.13
CA ASP A 69 -2.01 1.68 -12.75
C ASP A 69 -2.04 1.84 -11.22
N LEU A 70 -2.93 1.11 -10.53
CA LEU A 70 -2.97 1.10 -9.06
C LEU A 70 -1.70 0.55 -8.44
N LEU A 71 -1.21 -0.61 -8.93
CA LEU A 71 0.04 -1.20 -8.44
C LEU A 71 1.22 -0.27 -8.69
N SER A 72 1.25 0.39 -9.85
CA SER A 72 2.30 1.34 -10.19
C SER A 72 2.30 2.53 -9.23
N ILE A 73 1.13 3.07 -8.91
CA ILE A 73 0.99 4.18 -7.96
C ILE A 73 1.40 3.78 -6.54
N PHE A 74 1.08 2.56 -6.11
CA PHE A 74 1.58 2.06 -4.83
C PHE A 74 3.09 1.86 -4.83
N TYR A 75 3.67 1.44 -5.96
CA TYR A 75 5.11 1.20 -6.09
C TYR A 75 5.93 2.48 -6.05
N GLU A 76 5.50 3.51 -6.77
CA GLU A 76 6.21 4.79 -6.96
C GLU A 76 5.97 5.74 -5.76
N VAL A 77 6.49 5.34 -4.61
CA VAL A 77 6.33 6.04 -3.32
C VAL A 77 6.87 7.47 -3.35
N ASP A 78 7.88 7.75 -4.15
CA ASP A 78 8.44 9.10 -4.34
C ASP A 78 7.42 10.05 -4.98
N PHE A 79 6.44 9.55 -5.73
CA PHE A 79 5.36 10.37 -6.29
C PHE A 79 4.18 10.58 -5.35
N TRP A 80 4.15 9.97 -4.16
CA TRP A 80 3.00 10.07 -3.27
C TRP A 80 2.72 11.50 -2.82
N HIS A 81 3.74 12.35 -2.64
CA HIS A 81 3.56 13.75 -2.28
C HIS A 81 2.74 14.57 -3.32
N ARG A 82 2.60 14.07 -4.56
CA ARG A 82 1.87 14.74 -5.64
C ARG A 82 0.37 14.46 -5.64
N TRP A 83 -0.07 13.37 -5.01
CA TRP A 83 -1.47 12.93 -5.04
C TRP A 83 -2.04 12.56 -3.68
N ALA A 84 -1.21 12.14 -2.74
CA ALA A 84 -1.65 11.82 -1.40
C ALA A 84 -2.28 13.06 -0.76
N PRO A 85 -3.42 12.92 -0.08
CA PRO A 85 -4.14 14.06 0.44
C PRO A 85 -3.33 14.77 1.53
N SER A 86 -3.27 16.09 1.41
CA SER A 86 -2.80 17.01 2.44
C SER A 86 -3.84 18.12 2.64
N PHE A 87 -4.09 18.48 3.89
CA PHE A 87 -5.01 19.54 4.26
C PHE A 87 -4.36 20.42 5.33
N GLY A 88 -3.98 21.65 4.94
CA GLY A 88 -3.23 22.54 5.81
C GLY A 88 -1.90 21.92 6.23
N HIS A 89 -1.73 21.70 7.54
CA HIS A 89 -0.53 21.07 8.13
C HIS A 89 -0.71 19.58 8.45
N LEU A 90 -1.78 18.94 7.96
CA LEU A 90 -2.06 17.53 8.18
C LEU A 90 -1.95 16.76 6.86
N GLY A 91 -1.23 15.65 6.86
CA GLY A 91 -1.10 14.78 5.70
C GLY A 91 0.33 14.34 5.43
N LEU A 92 0.56 13.81 4.23
CA LEU A 92 1.88 13.35 3.82
C LEU A 92 2.80 14.54 3.52
N LYS A 93 3.95 14.60 4.18
CA LYS A 93 4.98 15.62 3.94
C LYS A 93 6.04 15.13 2.97
N SER A 94 6.51 13.90 3.17
CA SER A 94 7.48 13.25 2.30
C SER A 94 7.36 11.74 2.41
N ALA A 95 7.79 11.03 1.38
CA ALA A 95 7.88 9.57 1.36
C ALA A 95 8.99 9.13 0.41
N GLY A 96 9.49 7.92 0.61
CA GLY A 96 10.50 7.36 -0.27
C GLY A 96 10.78 5.88 -0.02
N LEU A 97 11.61 5.32 -0.89
CA LEU A 97 12.11 3.96 -0.80
C LEU A 97 13.41 3.95 0.01
N LEU A 98 13.46 3.16 1.09
CA LEU A 98 14.67 2.93 1.89
C LEU A 98 15.49 1.76 1.36
N GLY A 99 14.82 0.70 0.91
CA GLY A 99 15.49 -0.53 0.50
C GLY A 99 14.57 -1.48 -0.24
N GLN A 100 15.15 -2.45 -0.94
CA GLN A 100 14.43 -3.40 -1.78
C GLN A 100 15.15 -4.75 -1.80
N LYS A 101 14.37 -5.84 -1.72
CA LYS A 101 14.85 -7.22 -1.86
C LYS A 101 14.03 -7.97 -2.90
N GLY A 102 14.38 -7.80 -4.17
CA GLY A 102 13.60 -8.29 -5.31
C GLY A 102 12.41 -7.39 -5.65
N PRO A 103 11.57 -7.76 -6.63
CA PRO A 103 10.57 -6.84 -7.19
C PRO A 103 9.41 -6.51 -6.25
N LEU A 104 9.07 -7.41 -5.31
CA LEU A 104 7.84 -7.34 -4.51
C LEU A 104 8.08 -7.09 -3.02
N ARG A 105 9.33 -6.89 -2.60
CA ARG A 105 9.68 -6.67 -1.19
C ARG A 105 10.46 -5.39 -1.07
N LEU A 106 9.84 -4.39 -0.45
CA LEU A 106 10.30 -3.02 -0.39
C LEU A 106 10.30 -2.58 1.07
N VAL A 107 11.03 -1.53 1.37
CA VAL A 107 10.92 -0.81 2.63
C VAL A 107 10.66 0.64 2.30
N TYR A 108 9.52 1.15 2.75
CA TYR A 108 9.17 2.55 2.60
C TYR A 108 9.44 3.31 3.88
N TRP A 109 9.71 4.59 3.72
CA TRP A 109 9.57 5.57 4.77
C TRP A 109 8.54 6.62 4.35
N LEU A 110 7.83 7.16 5.33
CA LEU A 110 6.99 8.35 5.13
C LEU A 110 6.99 9.22 6.38
N GLU A 111 6.89 10.53 6.16
CA GLU A 111 6.68 11.53 7.20
C GLU A 111 5.27 12.10 7.04
N ALA A 112 4.45 11.91 8.07
CA ALA A 112 3.11 12.46 8.16
C ALA A 112 3.09 13.62 9.16
N SER A 113 2.65 14.78 8.69
CA SER A 113 2.39 15.93 9.55
C SER A 113 1.06 15.75 10.28
N LEU A 114 1.03 16.11 11.57
CA LEU A 114 -0.14 16.11 12.43
C LEU A 114 -0.47 17.56 12.86
N PRO A 115 -1.73 17.86 13.20
CA PRO A 115 -2.09 19.20 13.70
C PRO A 115 -1.37 19.51 15.02
N TRP A 116 -1.04 20.78 15.22
CA TRP A 116 -0.51 21.25 16.51
C TRP A 116 -1.50 20.90 17.65
N PRO A 117 -1.01 20.45 18.83
CA PRO A 117 0.38 20.43 19.30
C PRO A 117 1.14 19.13 19.02
N PHE A 118 0.67 18.26 18.13
CA PHE A 118 1.30 16.97 17.90
C PHE A 118 2.55 17.11 17.01
N GLN A 119 3.63 16.42 17.40
CA GLN A 119 4.81 16.27 16.53
C GLN A 119 4.47 15.41 15.30
N HIS A 120 5.25 15.55 14.23
CA HIS A 120 5.14 14.70 13.05
C HIS A 120 5.38 13.23 13.39
N ARG A 121 4.89 12.33 12.52
CA ARG A 121 5.11 10.90 12.62
C ARG A 121 5.91 10.39 11.44
N VAL A 122 6.90 9.56 11.74
CA VAL A 122 7.71 8.90 10.72
C VAL A 122 7.40 7.41 10.79
N CYS A 123 6.89 6.85 9.70
CA CYS A 123 6.67 5.42 9.59
C CYS A 123 7.76 4.82 8.72
N ARG A 124 8.30 3.67 9.14
CA ARG A 124 9.17 2.81 8.33
C ARG A 124 8.54 1.44 8.30
N PHE A 125 8.24 0.91 7.13
CA PHE A 125 7.56 -0.37 7.04
C PHE A 125 7.97 -1.14 5.81
N ALA A 126 8.05 -2.46 5.97
CA ALA A 126 8.17 -3.36 4.85
C ALA A 126 6.86 -3.37 4.08
N VAL A 127 6.97 -3.48 2.77
CA VAL A 127 5.89 -3.81 1.85
C VAL A 127 6.23 -5.14 1.21
N GLU A 128 5.35 -6.12 1.36
CA GLU A 128 5.45 -7.41 0.68
C GLU A 128 4.18 -7.64 -0.14
N ALA A 129 4.31 -7.55 -1.47
CA ALA A 129 3.24 -7.91 -2.39
C ALA A 129 3.22 -9.42 -2.60
N VAL A 130 2.07 -10.03 -2.33
CA VAL A 130 1.79 -11.45 -2.47
C VAL A 130 0.86 -11.61 -3.66
N ASP A 131 1.34 -12.37 -4.63
CA ASP A 131 0.56 -12.71 -5.82
C ASP A 131 -0.34 -13.91 -5.52
N CYS A 132 -1.65 -13.64 -5.47
CA CYS A 132 -2.70 -14.65 -5.35
C CYS A 132 -3.54 -14.71 -6.63
N MET A 133 -2.95 -14.46 -7.81
CA MET A 133 -3.66 -14.44 -9.10
C MET A 133 -3.69 -15.79 -9.81
N SER A 134 -3.01 -16.81 -9.28
CA SER A 134 -3.00 -18.16 -9.88
C SER A 134 -4.42 -18.76 -9.95
N ALA A 135 -4.72 -19.55 -10.99
CA ALA A 135 -6.06 -20.10 -11.22
C ALA A 135 -6.63 -20.98 -10.08
N GLY A 136 -5.76 -21.51 -9.21
CA GLY A 136 -6.16 -22.28 -8.03
C GLY A 136 -6.55 -21.42 -6.81
N GLU A 137 -6.26 -20.12 -6.84
CA GLU A 137 -6.61 -19.18 -5.78
C GLU A 137 -8.02 -18.63 -6.02
N GLN A 138 -8.88 -18.69 -5.01
CA GLN A 138 -10.20 -18.06 -5.05
C GLN A 138 -10.44 -17.19 -3.80
N PRO A 139 -10.69 -15.89 -3.95
CA PRO A 139 -10.65 -15.11 -5.21
C PRO A 139 -9.22 -14.81 -5.68
N GLN A 140 -9.05 -14.67 -7.00
CA GLN A 140 -7.80 -14.20 -7.62
C GLN A 140 -7.56 -12.73 -7.24
N GLN A 141 -6.47 -12.46 -6.51
CA GLN A 141 -6.21 -11.17 -5.91
C GLN A 141 -4.72 -10.85 -5.86
N ILE A 142 -4.39 -9.58 -5.63
CA ILE A 142 -3.08 -9.18 -5.14
C ILE A 142 -3.24 -8.68 -3.71
N VAL A 143 -2.39 -9.18 -2.82
CA VAL A 143 -2.39 -8.77 -1.41
C VAL A 143 -1.09 -8.04 -1.11
N ILE A 144 -1.17 -6.81 -0.63
CA ILE A 144 -0.01 -6.00 -0.27
C ILE A 144 0.03 -5.93 1.25
N LEU A 145 1.02 -6.57 1.86
CA LEU A 145 1.22 -6.56 3.31
C LEU A 145 2.13 -5.41 3.72
N LEU A 146 1.80 -4.74 4.82
CA LEU A 146 2.57 -3.63 5.38
C LEU A 146 2.89 -3.92 6.85
N ASP A 147 4.18 -3.87 7.20
CA ASP A 147 4.61 -4.12 8.58
C ASP A 147 5.96 -3.48 8.92
N SER A 148 5.96 -2.64 9.96
CA SER A 148 7.16 -2.01 10.52
C SER A 148 8.14 -3.00 11.13
N GLN A 149 7.67 -4.10 11.70
CA GLN A 149 8.53 -5.10 12.34
C GLN A 149 9.32 -5.91 11.31
N GLU A 150 8.86 -5.95 10.06
CA GLU A 150 9.51 -6.67 8.97
C GLU A 150 10.55 -5.85 8.23
N ALA A 151 10.54 -4.51 8.39
CA ALA A 151 11.44 -3.61 7.69
C ALA A 151 12.93 -3.98 7.89
N PRO A 152 13.40 -4.32 9.11
CA PRO A 152 14.79 -4.72 9.33
C PRO A 152 15.21 -6.00 8.58
N SER A 153 14.27 -6.88 8.24
CA SER A 153 14.58 -8.12 7.50
C SER A 153 14.95 -7.87 6.02
N ILE A 154 14.59 -6.70 5.51
CA ILE A 154 14.85 -6.25 4.13
C ILE A 154 15.96 -5.20 4.12
N CYS A 155 15.98 -4.30 5.10
CA CYS A 155 16.95 -3.22 5.25
C CYS A 155 17.54 -3.27 6.67
N PRO A 156 18.56 -4.11 6.92
CA PRO A 156 19.16 -4.28 8.25
C PRO A 156 19.74 -3.00 8.84
N GLU A 157 20.13 -2.04 7.99
CA GLU A 157 20.67 -0.73 8.38
C GLU A 157 19.69 0.06 9.26
N LEU A 158 18.40 -0.28 9.23
CA LEU A 158 17.38 0.33 10.09
C LEU A 158 17.49 -0.04 11.58
N LEU A 159 18.22 -1.10 11.91
CA LEU A 159 18.49 -1.48 13.31
C LEU A 159 19.47 -0.51 13.97
N ASP A 160 20.46 -0.04 13.21
CA ASP A 160 21.55 0.80 13.71
C ASP A 160 21.31 2.29 13.44
N ALA A 161 20.38 2.62 12.54
CA ALA A 161 20.06 4.00 12.22
C ALA A 161 19.28 4.69 13.36
N GLU A 162 20.00 5.35 14.26
CA GLU A 162 19.54 6.59 14.89
C GLU A 162 19.46 7.65 13.79
N SER A 163 18.48 7.57 12.89
CA SER A 163 18.49 8.39 11.68
C SER A 163 18.33 9.86 12.05
N PRO A 164 19.39 10.69 11.96
CA PRO A 164 19.38 12.05 12.47
C PRO A 164 18.69 13.02 11.50
N GLU A 165 18.30 12.55 10.31
CA GLU A 165 17.74 13.37 9.24
C GLU A 165 16.22 13.56 9.32
N TRP A 166 15.50 12.71 10.05
CA TRP A 166 14.04 12.76 10.08
C TRP A 166 13.51 13.49 11.31
N GLN A 167 12.70 14.51 11.09
CA GLN A 167 12.07 15.29 12.15
C GLN A 167 10.72 14.69 12.53
N GLY A 168 10.68 13.75 13.48
CA GLY A 168 9.41 13.23 13.97
C GLY A 168 9.54 12.06 14.95
N VAL A 169 8.41 11.68 15.53
CA VAL A 169 8.33 10.48 16.39
C VAL A 169 8.08 9.27 15.50
N LEU A 170 8.85 8.20 15.71
CA LEU A 170 8.62 6.94 15.01
C LEU A 170 7.25 6.37 15.35
N ALA A 171 6.49 6.01 14.32
CA ALA A 171 5.22 5.30 14.41
C ALA A 171 5.34 3.96 13.69
N ASP A 172 4.55 3.00 14.14
CA ASP A 172 4.54 1.65 13.56
C ASP A 172 3.28 1.42 12.75
N VAL A 173 3.46 0.83 11.57
CA VAL A 173 2.40 0.19 10.79
C VAL A 173 2.44 -1.29 11.13
N LEU A 174 1.35 -1.84 11.64
CA LEU A 174 1.31 -3.20 12.20
C LEU A 174 0.30 -4.05 11.44
N ASP A 175 0.68 -5.24 10.98
CA ASP A 175 -0.22 -6.22 10.35
C ASP A 175 -1.28 -5.59 9.41
N SER A 176 -0.83 -4.63 8.60
CA SER A 176 -1.70 -3.82 7.76
C SER A 176 -1.60 -4.32 6.32
N GLY A 177 -2.51 -3.87 5.47
CA GLY A 177 -2.41 -4.24 4.06
C GLY A 177 -3.56 -3.79 3.18
N PHE A 178 -3.35 -4.02 1.90
CA PHE A 178 -4.33 -3.82 0.85
C PHE A 178 -4.67 -5.17 0.21
N ILE A 179 -5.93 -5.33 -0.18
CA ILE A 179 -6.38 -6.39 -1.08
C ILE A 179 -6.92 -5.72 -2.33
N LEU A 180 -6.35 -6.07 -3.47
CA LEU A 180 -6.76 -5.61 -4.79
C LEU A 180 -7.42 -6.76 -5.52
N THR A 181 -8.70 -6.61 -5.83
CA THR A 181 -9.47 -7.59 -6.60
C THR A 181 -9.75 -7.01 -7.98
N PRO A 182 -9.24 -7.65 -9.06
CA PRO A 182 -9.49 -7.19 -10.43
C PRO A 182 -11.00 -7.12 -10.75
N PRO A 183 -11.43 -6.22 -11.65
CA PRO A 183 -12.82 -6.07 -12.05
C PRO A 183 -13.47 -7.39 -12.50
N GLU A 184 -12.79 -8.16 -13.35
CA GLU A 184 -13.31 -9.44 -13.88
C GLU A 184 -13.53 -10.52 -12.80
N VAL A 185 -12.77 -10.45 -11.69
CA VAL A 185 -12.89 -11.38 -10.56
C VAL A 185 -13.95 -10.88 -9.58
N GLY A 186 -13.98 -9.56 -9.33
CA GLY A 186 -14.90 -8.92 -8.40
C GLY A 186 -16.32 -8.76 -8.93
N GLY A 187 -16.53 -8.92 -10.24
CA GLY A 187 -17.81 -8.59 -10.89
C GLY A 187 -18.11 -7.09 -10.85
N THR A 188 -17.07 -6.26 -10.86
CA THR A 188 -17.13 -4.79 -10.72
C THR A 188 -16.68 -4.11 -12.00
N SER A 189 -16.96 -2.81 -12.14
CA SER A 189 -16.48 -1.99 -13.27
C SER A 189 -15.03 -1.55 -13.08
N GLY A 190 -14.61 -1.34 -11.84
CA GLY A 190 -13.26 -0.98 -11.43
C GLY A 190 -12.61 -2.04 -10.55
N THR A 191 -11.34 -1.81 -10.20
CA THR A 191 -10.61 -2.66 -9.25
C THR A 191 -11.19 -2.43 -7.85
N LYS A 192 -11.65 -3.49 -7.18
CA LYS A 192 -12.07 -3.38 -5.77
C LYS A 192 -10.82 -3.32 -4.90
N VAL A 193 -10.73 -2.27 -4.10
CA VAL A 193 -9.63 -2.04 -3.15
C VAL A 193 -10.19 -2.14 -1.74
N GLN A 194 -9.62 -3.04 -0.95
CA GLN A 194 -9.89 -3.14 0.49
C GLN A 194 -8.60 -2.84 1.24
N VAL A 195 -8.69 -2.13 2.37
CA VAL A 195 -7.54 -1.73 3.16
C VAL A 195 -7.81 -1.96 4.64
N LEU A 196 -6.81 -2.49 5.32
CA LEU A 196 -6.71 -2.53 6.78
C LEU A 196 -5.45 -1.79 7.20
N LEU A 197 -5.61 -0.77 8.04
CA LEU A 197 -4.50 -0.04 8.65
C LEU A 197 -4.59 -0.18 10.16
N ASN A 198 -3.56 -0.76 10.77
CA ASN A 198 -3.29 -0.66 12.20
C ASN A 198 -2.04 0.20 12.38
N LEU A 199 -2.23 1.39 12.93
CA LEU A 199 -1.17 2.37 13.15
C LEU A 199 -0.95 2.55 14.65
N ASP A 200 0.27 2.38 15.13
CA ASP A 200 0.68 2.82 16.47
C ASP A 200 1.47 4.14 16.35
N PRO A 201 0.83 5.29 16.56
CA PRO A 201 1.48 6.58 16.51
C PRO A 201 2.28 6.89 17.80
N LYS A 202 2.45 5.94 18.73
CA LYS A 202 3.19 6.15 19.98
C LYS A 202 2.68 7.34 20.80
N MET A 203 1.36 7.51 20.81
CA MET A 203 0.68 8.53 21.60
C MET A 203 -0.74 8.10 21.92
N VAL A 204 -1.33 8.74 22.94
CA VAL A 204 -2.78 8.68 23.13
C VAL A 204 -3.42 9.55 22.05
N VAL A 205 -4.11 8.91 21.11
CA VAL A 205 -4.84 9.61 20.05
C VAL A 205 -6.24 9.92 20.56
N PRO A 206 -6.66 11.19 20.58
CA PRO A 206 -8.04 11.52 20.91
C PRO A 206 -9.01 10.86 19.92
N ASP A 207 -10.16 10.38 20.41
CA ASP A 207 -11.17 9.71 19.57
C ASP A 207 -11.60 10.55 18.37
N TRP A 208 -11.67 11.88 18.52
CA TRP A 208 -12.01 12.77 17.41
C TRP A 208 -10.98 12.72 16.28
N LEU A 209 -9.69 12.53 16.60
CA LEU A 209 -8.61 12.46 15.62
C LEU A 209 -8.57 11.08 14.96
N VAL A 210 -8.84 10.01 15.71
CA VAL A 210 -9.07 8.66 15.17
C VAL A 210 -10.22 8.68 14.17
N LYS A 211 -11.36 9.24 14.60
CA LYS A 211 -12.54 9.40 13.75
C LYS A 211 -12.21 10.28 12.56
N TYR A 212 -11.52 11.40 12.73
CA TYR A 212 -11.09 12.26 11.63
C TYR A 212 -10.21 11.51 10.63
N ALA A 213 -9.23 10.73 11.09
CA ALA A 213 -8.36 9.94 10.22
C ALA A 213 -9.18 8.86 9.47
N ALA A 214 -10.02 8.10 10.17
CA ALA A 214 -10.87 7.09 9.54
C ALA A 214 -11.88 7.69 8.54
N MET A 215 -12.44 8.86 8.87
CA MET A 215 -13.43 9.55 8.07
C MET A 215 -12.82 10.27 6.87
N ASN A 216 -11.74 11.01 7.07
CA ASN A 216 -11.21 11.92 6.07
C ASN A 216 -9.99 11.35 5.37
N LEU A 217 -9.06 10.67 6.05
CA LEU A 217 -7.85 10.19 5.38
C LEU A 217 -8.18 9.09 4.37
N CYS A 218 -8.92 8.05 4.78
CA CYS A 218 -9.32 6.98 3.87
C CYS A 218 -10.21 7.50 2.74
N LEU A 219 -11.22 8.31 3.07
CA LEU A 219 -12.09 8.93 2.06
C LEU A 219 -11.29 9.77 1.07
N LEU A 220 -10.40 10.65 1.55
CA LEU A 220 -9.59 11.50 0.69
C LEU A 220 -8.61 10.68 -0.14
N ILE A 221 -8.00 9.62 0.38
CA ILE A 221 -7.14 8.72 -0.40
C ILE A 221 -7.95 8.13 -1.57
N PHE A 222 -9.15 7.60 -1.30
CA PHE A 222 -10.00 7.04 -2.35
C PHE A 222 -10.46 8.08 -3.38
N LEU A 223 -10.81 9.29 -2.93
CA LEU A 223 -11.17 10.39 -3.83
C LEU A 223 -9.97 10.85 -4.67
N GLN A 224 -8.75 10.80 -4.12
CA GLN A 224 -7.53 11.20 -4.81
C GLN A 224 -6.99 10.12 -5.76
N TYR A 225 -7.49 8.88 -5.73
CA TYR A 225 -7.05 7.87 -6.71
C TYR A 225 -7.28 8.32 -8.15
N ARG A 226 -8.34 9.08 -8.44
CA ARG A 226 -8.51 9.68 -9.77
C ARG A 226 -7.38 10.63 -10.16
N ALA A 227 -6.88 11.42 -9.22
CA ALA A 227 -5.72 12.28 -9.45
C ALA A 227 -4.44 11.45 -9.60
N ALA A 228 -4.27 10.41 -8.78
CA ALA A 228 -3.15 9.48 -8.88
C ALA A 228 -3.14 8.73 -10.22
N MET A 229 -4.29 8.33 -10.75
CA MET A 229 -4.36 7.64 -12.06
C MET A 229 -3.95 8.56 -13.20
N ARG A 230 -4.27 9.86 -13.13
CA ARG A 230 -3.74 10.85 -14.10
C ARG A 230 -2.21 10.95 -13.99
N LEU A 231 -1.67 10.83 -12.78
CA LEU A 231 -0.23 10.83 -12.56
C LEU A 231 0.46 9.60 -13.16
N ALA A 232 -0.17 8.42 -13.11
CA ALA A 232 0.34 7.20 -13.73
C ALA A 232 0.52 7.31 -15.26
N ARG A 233 -0.05 8.35 -15.88
CA ARG A 233 -0.01 8.61 -17.33
C ARG A 233 0.88 9.82 -17.69
N THR A 234 1.64 10.37 -16.75
CA THR A 234 2.60 11.43 -17.07
C THR A 234 3.89 10.87 -17.67
N PRO A 235 4.65 11.66 -18.46
CA PRO A 235 5.88 11.19 -19.09
C PRO A 235 6.92 10.62 -18.12
N GLU A 236 7.10 11.26 -16.97
CA GLU A 236 8.03 10.83 -15.91
C GLU A 236 7.67 9.43 -15.38
N PHE A 237 6.37 9.17 -15.23
CA PHE A 237 5.86 7.90 -14.75
C PHE A 237 5.95 6.81 -15.83
N LEU A 238 5.58 7.16 -17.05
CA LEU A 238 5.68 6.28 -18.22
C LEU A 238 7.13 5.92 -18.55
N GLU A 239 8.09 6.79 -18.24
CA GLU A 239 9.51 6.49 -18.41
C GLU A 239 9.94 5.28 -17.58
N ARG A 240 9.47 5.17 -16.33
CA ARG A 240 9.76 4.05 -15.44
C ARG A 240 8.88 2.83 -15.75
N SER A 241 7.57 3.03 -15.90
CA SER A 241 6.57 1.95 -16.05
C SER A 241 6.57 1.26 -17.42
N CYS A 242 7.15 1.90 -18.44
CA CYS A 242 7.35 1.31 -19.76
C CYS A 242 8.77 0.77 -19.99
N ASP A 243 9.69 0.88 -19.02
CA ASP A 243 11.04 0.32 -19.16
C ASP A 243 10.98 -1.22 -19.07
N PRO A 244 11.35 -1.96 -20.13
CA PRO A 244 11.34 -3.42 -20.13
C PRO A 244 12.31 -4.02 -19.11
N LYS A 245 13.34 -3.27 -18.70
CA LYS A 245 14.36 -3.73 -17.74
C LYS A 245 13.97 -3.48 -16.29
N HIS A 246 12.89 -2.74 -16.06
CA HIS A 246 12.48 -2.42 -14.69
C HIS A 246 11.98 -3.69 -13.97
N PRO A 247 12.59 -4.11 -12.85
CA PRO A 247 12.29 -5.41 -12.22
C PRO A 247 10.84 -5.56 -11.77
N PHE A 248 10.26 -4.51 -11.18
CA PHE A 248 8.86 -4.53 -10.74
C PHE A 248 7.87 -4.63 -11.91
N TYR A 249 7.95 -3.70 -12.87
CA TYR A 249 7.01 -3.67 -14.00
C TYR A 249 7.11 -4.88 -14.91
N SER A 250 8.32 -5.37 -15.20
CA SER A 250 8.49 -6.62 -15.94
C SER A 250 7.85 -7.81 -15.23
N HIS A 251 8.01 -7.89 -13.91
CA HIS A 251 7.37 -8.93 -13.09
C HIS A 251 5.84 -8.85 -13.15
N ILE A 252 5.25 -7.69 -12.87
CA ILE A 252 3.78 -7.51 -12.86
C ILE A 252 3.20 -7.78 -14.25
N ARG A 253 3.82 -7.29 -15.32
CA ARG A 253 3.34 -7.53 -16.70
C ARG A 253 3.34 -9.00 -17.06
N LYS A 254 4.41 -9.73 -16.71
CA LYS A 254 4.47 -11.18 -16.92
C LYS A 254 3.32 -11.88 -16.21
N ARG A 255 3.06 -11.53 -14.96
CA ARG A 255 2.00 -12.15 -14.16
C ARG A 255 0.60 -11.81 -14.64
N MET A 256 0.38 -10.58 -15.09
CA MET A 256 -0.88 -10.19 -15.76
C MET A 256 -1.06 -10.90 -17.10
N ALA A 257 0.00 -11.07 -17.91
CA ALA A 257 -0.09 -11.82 -19.17
C ALA A 257 -0.54 -13.27 -18.93
N GLU A 258 -0.09 -13.88 -17.84
CA GLU A 258 -0.41 -15.27 -17.48
C GLU A 258 -1.81 -15.41 -16.88
N SER A 259 -2.25 -14.45 -16.05
CA SER A 259 -3.44 -14.63 -15.18
C SER A 259 -4.59 -13.68 -15.49
N LEU A 260 -4.31 -12.48 -16.00
CA LEU A 260 -5.28 -11.39 -16.25
C LEU A 260 -4.98 -10.66 -17.58
N PRO A 261 -5.04 -11.33 -18.75
CA PRO A 261 -4.69 -10.70 -20.04
C PRO A 261 -5.48 -9.42 -20.33
N SER A 262 -6.76 -9.36 -19.92
CA SER A 262 -7.62 -8.19 -20.13
C SER A 262 -7.13 -6.94 -19.37
N GLN A 263 -6.50 -7.13 -18.21
CA GLN A 263 -5.89 -6.05 -17.44
C GLN A 263 -4.56 -5.60 -18.05
N LEU A 264 -3.81 -6.52 -18.66
CA LEU A 264 -2.57 -6.20 -19.35
C LEU A 264 -2.81 -5.31 -20.57
N GLU A 265 -3.90 -5.54 -21.31
CA GLU A 265 -4.28 -4.71 -22.48
C GLU A 265 -4.51 -3.23 -22.11
N GLN A 266 -4.88 -2.96 -20.86
CA GLN A 266 -5.11 -1.60 -20.35
C GLN A 266 -3.82 -0.92 -19.84
N ALA A 267 -2.75 -1.71 -19.63
CA ALA A 267 -1.47 -1.19 -19.19
C ALA A 267 -0.78 -0.39 -20.32
N PRO A 268 0.01 0.65 -20.01
CA PRO A 268 0.82 1.34 -20.99
C PRO A 268 1.68 0.36 -21.81
N ALA A 269 1.87 0.61 -23.10
CA ALA A 269 2.73 -0.24 -23.94
C ALA A 269 4.20 -0.18 -23.46
N VAL A 270 4.88 -1.32 -23.49
CA VAL A 270 6.31 -1.40 -23.19
C VAL A 270 7.09 -0.66 -24.27
N ARG A 271 8.11 0.11 -23.87
CA ARG A 271 8.96 0.83 -24.82
C ARG A 271 9.81 -0.17 -25.62
N PRO A 272 9.97 0.01 -26.95
CA PRO A 272 10.88 -0.82 -27.74
C PRO A 272 12.32 -0.75 -27.21
N GLU A 273 13.01 -1.89 -27.15
CA GLU A 273 14.42 -1.91 -26.79
C GLU A 273 15.24 -1.06 -27.78
N GLY A 274 16.04 -0.13 -27.27
CA GLY A 274 16.90 0.73 -28.09
C GLY A 274 16.32 2.11 -28.42
N CYS A 275 15.06 2.40 -28.08
CA CYS A 275 14.50 3.74 -28.22
C CYS A 275 14.96 4.65 -27.07
N ARG A 276 16.15 5.26 -27.21
CA ARG A 276 16.62 6.31 -26.29
C ARG A 276 16.08 7.67 -26.76
N ASN A 277 15.08 8.18 -26.04
CA ASN A 277 14.58 9.57 -26.01
C ASN A 277 14.82 10.39 -27.30
N GLN A 278 14.23 9.95 -28.42
CA GLN A 278 13.84 10.88 -29.46
C GLN A 278 12.35 11.14 -29.28
N GLN A 279 12.03 12.41 -29.06
CA GLN A 279 10.70 12.97 -28.82
C GLN A 279 9.61 12.20 -29.61
N CYS A 280 8.74 11.51 -28.89
CA CYS A 280 7.43 11.07 -29.34
C CYS A 280 6.39 11.89 -28.60
#